data_AF-E9J7I3-F1
#
_entry.id   AF-E9J7I3-F1
#
_cell.length_a   1.000
_cell.length_b   1.000
_cell.length_c   1.000
_cell.angle_alpha   90.00
_cell.angle_beta   90.00
_cell.angle_gamma   90.00
#
_symmetry.space_group_name_H-M   'P 1'
#
loop_
_entity.id
_entity.type
_entity.pdbx_description
1 polymer ?
#
loop_
_entity_poly.entity_id
_entity_poly.type
_entity_poly.pdbx_seq_one_letter_code
_entity_poly.pdbx_strand_id
1 'polypeptide(L)'
;QLEKGELCYIGSLQSLKQFVSRCTLLQLQKNEINVSFNIGGLSLFKSSNTQLWPILSLVKNCSKGKPFAIAIYRASSKPSPL
;
A
#
# COMPACT_ATOMS: atom_id res chain seq x y z
N GLN A 1 22.13 2.99 4.01
CA GLN A 1 21.62 2.65 5.35
C GLN A 1 20.26 3.31 5.47
N LEU A 2 19.16 2.54 5.53
CA LEU A 2 17.84 3.11 5.80
C LEU A 2 17.92 3.83 7.15
N GLU A 3 17.31 5.01 7.31
CA GLU A 3 17.14 5.63 8.63
C GLU A 3 16.56 4.62 9.64
N LYS A 4 16.68 4.89 10.95
CA LYS A 4 16.17 4.05 12.06
C LYS A 4 14.63 3.91 12.05
N GLY A 5 14.07 3.29 11.03
CA GLY A 5 12.64 3.01 10.92
C GLY A 5 12.35 1.51 10.91
N GLU A 6 11.09 1.18 11.16
CA GLU A 6 10.61 -0.20 11.23
C GLU A 6 9.62 -0.46 10.10
N LEU A 7 9.79 -1.59 9.42
CA LEU A 7 8.88 -2.03 8.37
C LEU A 7 7.98 -3.15 8.89
N CYS A 8 6.67 -2.89 8.92
CA CYS A 8 5.68 -3.93 9.08
C CYS A 8 5.20 -4.39 7.69
N TYR A 9 5.60 -5.59 7.26
CA TYR A 9 5.14 -6.17 6.00
C TYR A 9 3.83 -6.95 6.23
N ILE A 10 2.76 -6.49 5.59
CA ILE A 10 1.41 -7.08 5.71
C ILE A 10 1.22 -8.16 4.63
N GLY A 11 1.83 -7.96 3.45
CA GLY A 11 1.76 -8.88 2.33
C GLY A 11 0.75 -8.47 1.27
N SER A 12 1.18 -8.51 0.00
CA SER A 12 0.31 -8.18 -1.14
C SER A 12 -0.53 -9.37 -1.60
N LEU A 13 -0.05 -10.61 -1.38
CA LEU A 13 -0.68 -11.82 -1.93
C LEU A 13 -2.09 -12.04 -1.39
N GLN A 14 -2.30 -11.87 -0.08
CA GLN A 14 -3.60 -12.09 0.53
C GLN A 14 -4.62 -11.05 0.04
N SER A 15 -4.22 -9.78 -0.01
CA SER A 15 -5.07 -8.70 -0.53
C SER A 15 -5.40 -8.88 -2.01
N LEU A 16 -4.43 -9.30 -2.83
CA LEU A 16 -4.66 -9.61 -4.24
C LEU A 16 -5.57 -10.83 -4.41
N LYS A 17 -5.39 -11.90 -3.63
CA LYS A 17 -6.29 -13.08 -3.65
C LYS A 17 -7.72 -12.68 -3.31
N GLN A 18 -7.91 -11.90 -2.25
CA GLN A 18 -9.24 -11.39 -1.87
C GLN A 18 -9.83 -10.44 -2.91
N PHE A 19 -8.99 -9.67 -3.60
CA PHE A 19 -9.44 -8.81 -4.69
C PHE A 19 -9.90 -9.64 -5.90
N VAL A 20 -9.10 -10.62 -6.33
CA VAL A 20 -9.41 -11.49 -7.47
C VAL A 20 -10.67 -12.31 -7.20
N SER A 21 -10.84 -12.85 -5.98
CA SER A 21 -12.04 -13.63 -5.64
C SER A 21 -13.34 -12.81 -5.63
N ARG A 22 -13.23 -11.48 -5.51
CA ARG A 22 -14.37 -10.54 -5.52
C ARG A 22 -14.59 -9.86 -6.87
N CYS A 23 -13.64 -9.96 -7.79
CA CYS A 23 -13.78 -9.41 -9.13
C CYS A 23 -14.53 -10.37 -10.03
N THR A 24 -15.51 -9.86 -10.76
CA THR A 24 -16.07 -10.60 -11.89
C THR A 24 -15.18 -10.43 -13.11
N LEU A 25 -15.11 -11.43 -14.00
CA LEU A 25 -14.31 -11.35 -15.25
C LEU A 25 -14.67 -10.12 -16.11
N LEU A 26 -15.90 -9.64 -16.01
CA LEU A 26 -16.38 -8.41 -16.68
C LEU A 26 -15.70 -7.12 -16.17
N GLN A 27 -15.05 -7.16 -15.01
CA GLN A 27 -14.40 -5.99 -14.40
C GLN A 27 -12.92 -5.86 -14.80
N LEU A 28 -12.27 -6.92 -15.29
CA LEU A 28 -10.88 -6.89 -15.74
C LEU A 28 -10.87 -6.77 -17.26
N GLN A 29 -10.71 -5.55 -17.77
CA GLN A 29 -10.92 -5.28 -19.21
C GLN A 29 -9.97 -6.01 -20.17
N LYS A 30 -8.95 -6.75 -19.71
CA LYS A 30 -7.94 -7.42 -20.56
C LYS A 30 -7.29 -8.69 -19.98
N ASN A 31 -7.92 -9.40 -19.03
CA ASN A 31 -7.26 -10.49 -18.26
C ASN A 31 -5.94 -10.08 -17.55
N GLU A 32 -5.67 -8.78 -17.44
CA GLU A 32 -4.52 -8.21 -16.75
C GLU A 32 -4.96 -7.56 -15.44
N ILE A 33 -4.05 -7.46 -14.47
CA ILE A 33 -4.27 -6.73 -13.21
C ILE A 33 -3.26 -5.58 -13.16
N ASN A 34 -3.74 -4.35 -13.35
CA ASN A 34 -2.89 -3.17 -13.31
C ASN A 34 -2.82 -2.66 -11.88
N VAL A 35 -1.65 -2.79 -11.26
CA VAL A 35 -1.43 -2.36 -9.88
C VAL A 35 -0.65 -1.04 -9.86
N SER A 36 -1.10 -0.09 -9.04
CA SER A 36 -0.33 1.13 -8.73
C SER A 36 0.01 1.19 -7.26
N PHE A 37 1.22 1.65 -6.97
CA PHE A 37 1.73 1.83 -5.61
C PHE A 37 1.78 3.31 -5.25
N ASN A 38 1.52 3.61 -3.98
CA ASN A 38 1.67 4.95 -3.43
C ASN A 38 2.25 4.86 -2.01
N ILE A 39 3.02 5.88 -1.60
CA ILE A 39 3.57 6.01 -0.25
C ILE A 39 3.06 7.34 0.30
N GLY A 40 2.15 7.28 1.27
CA GLY A 40 1.61 8.46 1.96
C GLY A 40 2.15 8.57 3.38
N GLY A 41 2.38 9.78 3.88
CA GLY A 41 2.82 10.02 5.27
C GLY A 41 1.66 10.42 6.18
N LEU A 42 1.58 9.84 7.37
CA LEU A 42 0.58 10.15 8.38
C LEU A 42 1.25 10.32 9.74
N SER A 43 1.12 11.50 10.36
CA SER A 43 1.59 11.71 11.73
C SER A 43 0.70 10.98 12.73
N LEU A 44 1.30 10.20 13.64
CA LEU A 44 0.56 9.44 14.65
C LEU A 44 0.21 10.27 15.88
N PHE A 45 1.13 11.14 16.29
CA PHE A 45 1.00 11.92 17.52
C PHE A 45 1.44 13.35 17.28
N LYS A 46 0.70 14.33 17.83
CA LYS A 46 1.10 15.74 17.75
C LYS A 46 2.37 16.06 18.55
N SER A 47 2.69 15.23 19.54
CA SER A 47 3.80 15.42 20.48
C SER A 47 5.08 14.65 20.11
N SER A 48 5.05 13.83 19.07
CA SER A 48 6.23 13.08 18.60
C SER A 48 6.41 13.26 17.10
N ASN A 49 7.63 13.19 16.61
CA ASN A 49 7.88 13.18 15.17
C ASN A 49 7.58 11.83 14.51
N THR A 50 6.98 10.87 15.21
CA THR A 50 6.67 9.54 14.67
C THR A 50 5.60 9.62 13.58
N GLN A 51 5.94 9.13 12.40
CA GLN A 51 5.08 9.07 11.22
C GLN A 51 4.96 7.63 10.73
N LEU A 52 3.77 7.29 10.22
CA LEU A 52 3.56 6.10 9.41
C LEU A 52 3.60 6.47 7.94
N TRP A 53 4.26 5.61 7.18
CA TRP A 53 4.39 5.66 5.74
C TRP A 53 3.78 4.38 5.16
N PRO A 54 2.44 4.26 5.10
CA PRO A 54 1.78 3.16 4.42
C PRO A 54 2.20 3.11 2.94
N ILE A 55 2.67 1.94 2.54
CA ILE A 55 2.86 1.53 1.16
C ILE A 55 1.53 0.93 0.72
N LEU A 56 0.76 1.74 0.00
CA LEU A 56 -0.56 1.41 -0.51
C LEU A 56 -0.46 0.86 -1.92
N SER A 57 -1.38 -0.03 -2.26
CA SER A 57 -1.58 -0.56 -3.60
C SER A 57 -3.04 -0.44 -3.99
N LEU A 58 -3.28 -0.18 -5.27
CA LEU A 58 -4.61 -0.10 -5.87
C LEU A 58 -4.61 -0.85 -7.20
N VAL A 59 -5.64 -1.67 -7.44
CA VAL A 59 -5.89 -2.25 -8.76
C VAL A 59 -6.63 -1.22 -9.61
N LYS A 60 -5.90 -0.56 -10.52
CA LYS A 60 -6.37 0.57 -11.32
C LYS A 60 -7.45 0.21 -12.34
N ASN A 61 -7.40 -0.99 -12.88
CA ASN A 61 -8.33 -1.44 -13.91
C ASN A 61 -9.58 -2.12 -13.33
N CYS A 62 -9.93 -1.84 -12.08
CA CYS A 62 -11.21 -2.19 -11.48
C CYS A 62 -11.86 -0.92 -10.90
N SER A 63 -13.02 -0.55 -11.43
CA SER A 63 -13.73 0.68 -11.06
C SER A 63 -14.16 0.74 -9.59
N LYS A 64 -14.24 -0.42 -8.92
CA LYS A 64 -14.58 -0.54 -7.49
C LYS A 64 -13.36 -0.88 -6.62
N GLY A 65 -12.15 -0.85 -7.18
CA GLY A 65 -10.92 -1.08 -6.44
C GLY A 65 -10.75 -0.05 -5.32
N LYS A 66 -10.40 -0.52 -4.12
CA LYS A 66 -10.01 0.34 -3.00
C LYS A 66 -8.52 0.15 -2.73
N PRO A 67 -7.78 1.23 -2.36
CA PRO A 67 -6.40 1.09 -1.92
C PRO A 67 -6.30 0.17 -0.71
N PHE A 68 -5.25 -0.64 -0.65
CA PHE A 68 -4.93 -1.51 0.47
C PHE A 68 -3.46 -1.39 0.84
N ALA A 69 -3.12 -1.52 2.13
CA ALA A 69 -1.74 -1.48 2.59
C ALA A 69 -1.04 -2.81 2.32
N ILE A 70 0.16 -2.76 1.73
CA ILE A 70 1.05 -3.90 1.55
C ILE A 70 2.10 -3.93 2.67
N ALA A 71 2.52 -2.75 3.09
CA ALA A 71 3.44 -2.57 4.19
C ALA A 71 3.21 -1.20 4.83
N ILE A 72 3.67 -1.06 6.06
CA ILE A 72 3.66 0.21 6.78
C ILE A 72 5.06 0.42 7.31
N TYR A 73 5.68 1.52 6.90
CA TYR A 73 6.97 1.92 7.42
C TYR A 73 6.80 2.97 8.51
N ARG A 74 7.38 2.76 9.68
CA ARG A 74 7.34 3.69 10.82
C ARG A 74 8.68 4.39 10.92
N ALA A 75 8.70 5.72 10.82
CA ALA A 75 9.91 6.52 10.95
C ALA A 75 9.59 7.96 11.37
N SER A 76 10.60 8.75 11.71
CA SER A 76 10.44 10.18 11.99
C SER A 76 10.33 11.04 10.73
N SER A 77 10.67 10.50 9.57
CA SER A 77 10.72 11.21 8.29
C SER A 77 10.36 10.28 7.13
N LYS A 78 10.16 10.85 5.93
CA LYS A 78 9.89 10.06 4.72
C LYS A 78 11.11 9.19 4.39
N PRO A 79 10.94 7.90 4.07
CA PRO A 79 12.05 7.09 3.59
C PRO A 79 12.68 7.75 2.37
N SER A 80 13.99 8.03 2.44
CA SER A 80 14.74 8.55 1.31
C SER A 80 14.82 7.48 0.22
N PRO A 81 14.75 7.87 -1.07
CA PRO A 81 15.11 6.98 -2.17
C PRO A 81 16.52 6.40 -1.93
N LEU A 82 16.71 5.14 -2.32
CA LEU A 82 18.03 4.51 -2.34
C LEU A 82 18.92 5.15 -3.40
#